data_AF-G4YML2-F1
#
_entry.id   AF-G4YML2-F1
#
_cell.length_a   1.000
_cell.length_b   1.000
_cell.length_c   1.000
_cell.angle_alpha   90.00
_cell.angle_beta   90.00
_cell.angle_gamma   90.00
#
_symmetry.space_group_name_H-M   'P 1'
#
loop_
_entity.id
_entity.type
_entity.pdbx_description
1 polymer ?
#
loop_
_entity_poly.entity_id
_entity_poly.type
_entity_poly.pdbx_seq_one_letter_code
_entity_poly.pdbx_strand_id
1 'polypeptide(L)'
;MFIGQVDMAERACGFRWPEEVKLNKLGQHLVGKPGRFFREQANTWWTICPFLFYALEQMNAKFMVRLSMQNAAVMFTAPKDSGRSWNDHFLYLTALMRATDASPAMVLQNIIRHASPRFSPTLLGRYDETRPDLMLHAQELVQFAQRFDTDAMNQKEAGKVLQLREDWAHCPHVPTPKASKED
;
A
#
# COMPACT_ATOMS: atom_id res chain seq x y z
N MET A 1 -16.42 13.81 0.54
CA MET A 1 -17.55 12.89 0.25
C MET A 1 -18.74 13.71 -0.21
N PHE A 2 -19.52 13.24 -1.20
CA PHE A 2 -20.66 13.98 -1.79
C PHE A 2 -21.69 14.44 -0.75
N ILE A 3 -22.10 13.55 0.17
CA ILE A 3 -23.03 13.89 1.26
C ILE A 3 -22.54 15.06 2.12
N GLY A 4 -21.24 15.11 2.43
CA GLY A 4 -20.68 16.23 3.17
C GLY A 4 -20.75 17.55 2.41
N GLN A 5 -20.62 17.53 1.08
CA GLN A 5 -20.78 18.73 0.25
C GLN A 5 -22.24 19.21 0.21
N VAL A 6 -23.19 18.29 0.17
CA VAL A 6 -24.62 18.62 0.27
C VAL A 6 -24.95 19.22 1.64
N ASP A 7 -24.50 18.61 2.74
CA ASP A 7 -24.73 19.11 4.10
C ASP A 7 -24.14 20.52 4.29
N MET A 8 -22.91 20.74 3.83
CA MET A 8 -22.29 22.07 3.86
C MET A 8 -23.09 23.10 3.04
N ALA A 9 -23.58 22.72 1.86
CA ALA A 9 -24.38 23.61 1.01
C ALA A 9 -25.73 23.96 1.66
N GLU A 10 -26.43 22.97 2.23
CA GLU A 10 -27.71 23.18 2.94
C GLU A 10 -27.54 24.09 4.16
N ARG A 11 -26.44 23.93 4.91
CA ARG A 11 -26.12 24.81 6.05
C ARG A 11 -25.78 26.22 5.59
N ALA A 12 -25.02 26.38 4.51
CA ALA A 12 -24.63 27.68 3.98
C ALA A 12 -25.83 28.48 3.44
N CYS A 13 -26.78 27.82 2.77
CA CYS A 13 -27.98 28.48 2.28
C CYS A 13 -29.13 28.51 3.30
N GLY A 14 -28.96 27.89 4.47
CA GLY A 14 -29.99 27.82 5.52
C GLY A 14 -31.26 27.05 5.13
N PHE A 15 -31.16 26.18 4.12
CA PHE A 15 -32.32 25.50 3.53
C PHE A 15 -31.97 24.06 3.16
N ARG A 16 -32.85 23.12 3.55
CA ARG A 16 -32.73 21.71 3.15
C ARG A 16 -33.23 21.53 1.73
N TRP A 17 -32.37 21.02 0.86
CA TRP A 17 -32.69 20.81 -0.54
C TRP A 17 -33.69 19.65 -0.67
N PRO A 18 -34.64 19.72 -1.62
CA PRO A 18 -35.46 18.58 -1.96
C PRO A 18 -34.60 17.39 -2.43
N GLU A 19 -35.00 16.17 -2.08
CA GLU A 19 -34.26 14.96 -2.45
C GLU A 19 -34.08 14.82 -3.97
N GLU A 20 -35.06 15.27 -4.76
CA GLU A 20 -34.99 15.27 -6.22
C GLU A 20 -33.85 16.16 -6.73
N VAL A 21 -33.68 17.35 -6.14
CA VAL A 21 -32.60 18.27 -6.49
C VAL A 21 -31.25 17.66 -6.15
N LYS A 22 -31.14 17.00 -4.99
CA LYS A 22 -29.91 16.30 -4.59
C LYS A 22 -29.57 15.15 -5.54
N LEU A 23 -30.57 14.38 -5.96
CA LEU A 23 -30.41 13.24 -6.86
C LEU A 23 -30.03 13.70 -8.27
N ASN A 24 -30.65 14.77 -8.77
CA ASN A 24 -30.22 15.44 -10.00
C ASN A 24 -28.78 15.95 -9.90
N LYS A 25 -28.40 16.53 -8.76
CA LYS A 25 -27.04 16.99 -8.53
C LYS A 25 -26.05 15.83 -8.54
N LEU A 26 -26.37 14.72 -7.87
CA LEU A 26 -25.57 13.49 -7.93
C LEU A 26 -25.34 13.05 -9.38
N GLY A 27 -26.40 13.01 -10.19
CA GLY A 27 -26.32 12.66 -11.61
C GLY A 27 -25.34 13.54 -12.42
N GLN A 28 -25.28 14.85 -12.11
CA GLN A 28 -24.33 15.78 -12.74
C GLN A 28 -22.87 15.50 -12.37
N HIS A 29 -22.61 14.97 -11.17
CA HIS A 29 -21.27 14.60 -10.72
C HIS A 29 -20.78 13.25 -11.26
N LEU A 30 -21.69 12.43 -11.81
CA LEU A 30 -21.35 11.11 -12.33
C LEU A 30 -21.01 11.18 -13.83
N VAL A 31 -19.76 10.87 -14.15
CA VAL A 31 -19.26 10.82 -15.52
C VAL A 31 -18.99 9.38 -15.97
N GLY A 32 -18.93 9.15 -17.29
CA GLY A 32 -18.56 7.85 -17.86
C GLY A 32 -19.57 6.72 -17.58
N LYS A 33 -19.06 5.53 -17.23
CA LYS A 33 -19.88 4.32 -16.97
C LYS A 33 -20.85 4.51 -15.79
N PRO A 34 -20.43 5.04 -14.62
CA PRO A 34 -21.36 5.34 -13.52
C PRO A 34 -22.49 6.31 -13.90
N GLY A 35 -22.18 7.35 -14.66
CA GLY A 35 -23.20 8.33 -15.10
C GLY A 35 -24.26 7.74 -16.03
N ARG A 36 -23.87 6.85 -16.95
CA ARG A 36 -24.83 6.15 -17.82
C ARG A 36 -25.74 5.23 -17.03
N PHE A 37 -25.16 4.38 -16.17
CA PHE A 37 -25.91 3.48 -15.32
C PHE A 37 -26.89 4.23 -14.41
N PHE A 38 -26.46 5.33 -13.80
CA PHE A 38 -27.32 6.16 -12.97
C PHE A 38 -28.53 6.69 -13.75
N ARG A 39 -28.33 7.22 -14.96
CA ARG A 39 -29.44 7.75 -15.78
C ARG A 39 -30.46 6.68 -16.16
N GLU A 40 -30.02 5.45 -16.40
CA GLU A 40 -30.89 4.32 -16.72
C GLU A 40 -31.74 3.90 -15.52
N GLN A 41 -31.21 4.04 -14.29
CA GLN A 41 -31.84 3.49 -13.08
C GLN A 41 -32.51 4.53 -12.18
N ALA A 42 -32.17 5.82 -12.32
CA ALA A 42 -32.61 6.89 -11.43
C ALA A 42 -34.13 6.96 -11.26
N ASN A 43 -34.88 6.85 -12.36
CA ASN A 43 -36.36 6.87 -12.32
C ASN A 43 -36.91 5.67 -11.56
N THR A 44 -36.36 4.47 -11.79
CA THR A 44 -36.78 3.26 -11.10
C THR A 44 -36.51 3.36 -9.59
N TRP A 45 -35.33 3.83 -9.19
CA TRP A 45 -35.00 4.03 -7.79
C TRP A 45 -35.89 5.08 -7.14
N TRP A 46 -36.23 6.16 -7.87
CA TRP A 46 -37.14 7.19 -7.38
C TRP A 46 -38.52 6.65 -7.05
N THR A 47 -39.07 5.77 -7.90
CA THR A 47 -40.35 5.11 -7.65
C THR A 47 -40.31 4.15 -6.46
N ILE A 48 -39.17 3.50 -6.21
CA ILE A 48 -39.00 2.58 -5.07
C ILE A 48 -38.82 3.34 -3.76
N CYS A 49 -37.88 4.30 -3.73
CA CYS A 49 -37.49 5.06 -2.56
C CYS A 49 -36.92 6.41 -2.99
N PRO A 50 -37.69 7.52 -2.87
CA PRO A 50 -37.31 8.85 -3.38
C PRO A 50 -36.34 9.58 -2.44
N PHE A 51 -35.24 8.90 -2.08
CA PHE A 51 -34.20 9.44 -1.22
C PHE A 51 -32.83 9.28 -1.88
N LEU A 52 -32.02 10.34 -1.82
CA LEU A 52 -30.64 10.33 -2.31
C LEU A 52 -29.83 9.18 -1.70
N PHE A 53 -30.04 8.93 -0.41
CA PHE A 53 -29.32 7.87 0.31
C PHE A 53 -29.49 6.51 -0.37
N TYR A 54 -30.71 6.16 -0.77
CA TYR A 54 -30.98 4.91 -1.48
C TYR A 54 -30.24 4.84 -2.82
N ALA A 55 -30.28 5.90 -3.63
CA ALA A 55 -29.54 5.94 -4.89
C ALA A 55 -28.02 5.82 -4.68
N LEU A 56 -27.47 6.42 -3.62
CA LEU A 56 -26.06 6.28 -3.26
C LEU A 56 -25.73 4.85 -2.85
N GLU A 57 -26.58 4.17 -2.10
CA GLU A 57 -26.39 2.75 -1.76
C GLU A 57 -26.40 1.86 -3.00
N GLN A 58 -27.32 2.08 -3.94
CA GLN A 58 -27.36 1.30 -5.19
C GLN A 58 -26.13 1.55 -6.07
N MET A 59 -25.72 2.81 -6.20
CA MET A 59 -24.47 3.17 -6.90
C MET A 59 -23.26 2.52 -6.23
N ASN A 60 -23.22 2.54 -4.90
CA ASN A 60 -22.16 1.92 -4.13
C ASN A 60 -22.17 0.40 -4.33
N ALA A 61 -23.31 -0.27 -4.21
CA ALA A 61 -23.42 -1.72 -4.42
C ALA A 61 -22.96 -2.14 -5.83
N LYS A 62 -23.23 -1.32 -6.85
CA LYS A 62 -22.85 -1.63 -8.24
C LYS A 62 -21.38 -1.36 -8.56
N PHE A 63 -20.83 -0.25 -8.06
CA PHE A 63 -19.52 0.25 -8.47
C PHE A 63 -18.44 0.12 -7.41
N MET A 64 -18.78 -0.22 -6.17
CA MET A 64 -17.80 -0.55 -5.15
C MET A 64 -17.13 -1.86 -5.54
N VAL A 65 -15.85 -1.77 -5.90
CA VAL A 65 -15.00 -2.95 -6.01
C VAL A 65 -14.72 -3.41 -4.58
N ARG A 66 -15.52 -4.37 -4.10
CA ARG A 66 -15.19 -5.09 -2.88
C ARG A 66 -14.14 -6.12 -3.24
N LEU A 67 -12.94 -5.92 -2.68
CA LEU A 67 -11.88 -6.90 -2.76
C LEU A 67 -12.38 -8.15 -2.03
N SER A 68 -12.64 -9.24 -2.77
CA SER A 68 -13.13 -10.47 -2.13
C SER A 68 -12.08 -10.98 -1.16
N MET A 69 -12.50 -11.63 -0.06
CA MET A 69 -11.55 -12.21 0.90
C MET A 69 -10.58 -13.19 0.24
N GLN A 70 -11.01 -13.88 -0.81
CA GLN A 70 -10.17 -14.79 -1.60
C GLN A 70 -9.09 -14.03 -2.36
N ASN A 71 -9.45 -12.94 -3.06
CA ASN A 71 -8.49 -12.09 -3.76
C ASN A 71 -7.56 -11.36 -2.77
N ALA A 72 -8.11 -10.94 -1.63
CA ALA A 72 -7.36 -10.32 -0.55
C ALA A 72 -6.32 -11.29 0.04
N ALA A 73 -6.72 -12.54 0.30
CA ALA A 73 -5.81 -13.55 0.83
C ALA A 73 -4.61 -13.78 -0.11
N VAL A 74 -4.85 -13.85 -1.42
CA VAL A 74 -3.77 -13.92 -2.43
C VAL A 74 -2.88 -12.68 -2.38
N MET A 75 -3.48 -11.50 -2.23
CA MET A 75 -2.74 -10.23 -2.13
C MET A 75 -1.93 -10.10 -0.83
N PHE A 76 -2.42 -10.65 0.28
CA PHE A 76 -1.71 -10.71 1.57
C PHE A 76 -0.51 -11.65 1.51
N THR A 77 -0.66 -12.81 0.86
CA THR A 77 0.40 -13.82 0.74
C THR A 77 1.37 -13.56 -0.41
N ALA A 78 1.21 -12.45 -1.15
CA ALA A 78 2.18 -12.07 -2.18
C ALA A 78 3.51 -11.64 -1.53
N PRO A 79 4.66 -12.19 -1.98
CA PRO A 79 5.95 -11.84 -1.41
C PRO A 79 6.28 -10.37 -1.60
N LYS A 80 7.10 -9.82 -0.71
CA LYS A 80 7.63 -8.48 -0.86
C LYS A 80 8.47 -8.39 -2.14
N ASP A 81 8.15 -7.43 -3.00
CA ASP A 81 8.99 -7.07 -4.15
C ASP A 81 10.41 -6.69 -3.68
N SER A 82 11.44 -7.22 -4.34
CA SER A 82 12.84 -6.93 -4.02
C SER A 82 13.20 -5.47 -4.28
N GLY A 83 12.50 -4.81 -5.20
CA GLY A 83 12.67 -3.38 -5.50
C GLY A 83 11.94 -2.42 -4.54
N ARG A 84 11.12 -2.93 -3.62
CA ARG A 84 10.36 -2.11 -2.65
C ARG A 84 10.95 -2.18 -1.25
N SER A 85 10.88 -1.05 -0.55
CA SER A 85 11.27 -0.97 0.86
C SER A 85 10.28 -1.75 1.76
N TRP A 86 10.70 -2.11 2.98
CA TRP A 86 9.81 -2.71 3.95
C TRP A 86 8.69 -1.75 4.38
N ASN A 87 8.98 -0.44 4.42
CA ASN A 87 7.97 0.59 4.68
C ASN A 87 6.87 0.61 3.60
N ASP A 88 7.25 0.56 2.32
CA ASP A 88 6.26 0.53 1.23
C ASP A 88 5.40 -0.73 1.28
N HIS A 89 6.02 -1.88 1.60
CA HIS A 89 5.29 -3.13 1.76
C HIS A 89 4.34 -3.10 2.96
N PHE A 90 4.75 -2.48 4.07
CA PHE A 90 3.90 -2.27 5.24
C PHE A 90 2.69 -1.36 4.93
N LEU A 91 2.90 -0.28 4.18
CA LEU A 91 1.82 0.59 3.73
C LEU A 91 0.83 -0.15 2.83
N TYR A 92 1.32 -1.00 1.92
CA TYR A 92 0.50 -1.87 1.09
C TYR A 92 -0.35 -2.84 1.93
N LEU A 93 0.24 -3.56 2.88
CA LEU A 93 -0.48 -4.50 3.74
C LEU A 93 -1.52 -3.79 4.63
N THR A 94 -1.19 -2.59 5.13
CA THR A 94 -2.12 -1.77 5.93
C THR A 94 -3.30 -1.29 5.10
N ALA A 95 -3.05 -0.87 3.85
CA ALA A 95 -4.12 -0.47 2.93
C ALA A 95 -5.04 -1.65 2.59
N LEU A 96 -4.46 -2.82 2.36
CA LEU A 96 -5.21 -4.06 2.09
C LEU A 96 -6.07 -4.45 3.30
N MET A 97 -5.49 -4.42 4.50
CA MET A 97 -6.19 -4.69 5.75
C MET A 97 -7.41 -3.79 5.94
N ARG A 98 -7.26 -2.48 5.73
CA ARG A 98 -8.37 -1.53 5.83
C ARG A 98 -9.41 -1.74 4.74
N ALA A 99 -9.00 -2.07 3.53
CA ALA A 99 -9.91 -2.29 2.40
C ALA A 99 -10.75 -3.57 2.56
N THR A 100 -10.27 -4.54 3.33
CA THR A 100 -10.92 -5.83 3.53
C THR A 100 -11.46 -6.02 4.94
N ASP A 101 -11.29 -5.05 5.84
CA ASP A 101 -11.58 -5.16 7.27
C ASP A 101 -10.92 -6.42 7.90
N ALA A 102 -9.71 -6.74 7.45
CA ALA A 102 -8.95 -7.89 7.93
C ALA A 102 -8.32 -7.58 9.30
N SER A 103 -8.03 -8.64 10.06
CA SER A 103 -7.35 -8.50 11.35
C SER A 103 -5.97 -7.87 11.21
N PRO A 104 -5.58 -6.91 12.07
CA PRO A 104 -4.20 -6.42 12.18
C PRO A 104 -3.14 -7.51 12.33
N ALA A 105 -3.52 -8.66 12.92
CA ALA A 105 -2.63 -9.82 13.02
C ALA A 105 -2.18 -10.32 11.64
N MET A 106 -3.00 -10.18 10.58
CA MET A 106 -2.59 -10.57 9.22
C MET A 106 -1.42 -9.72 8.71
N VAL A 107 -1.38 -8.43 9.01
CA VAL A 107 -0.26 -7.56 8.60
C VAL A 107 1.03 -8.06 9.25
N LEU A 108 0.96 -8.30 10.56
CA LEU A 108 2.09 -8.78 11.35
C LEU A 108 2.61 -10.15 10.87
N GLN A 109 1.72 -11.11 10.66
CA GLN A 109 2.08 -12.44 10.18
C GLN A 109 2.70 -12.41 8.77
N ASN A 110 2.18 -11.58 7.86
CA ASN A 110 2.71 -11.49 6.50
C ASN A 110 4.08 -10.82 6.45
N ILE A 111 4.40 -9.88 7.36
CA ILE A 111 5.75 -9.32 7.47
C ILE A 111 6.78 -10.42 7.75
N ILE A 112 6.48 -11.34 8.68
CA ILE A 112 7.38 -12.44 9.05
C ILE A 112 7.46 -13.48 7.94
N ARG A 113 6.32 -13.79 7.32
CA ARG A 113 6.22 -14.79 6.24
C ARG A 113 7.02 -14.39 5.00
N HIS A 114 7.06 -13.10 4.68
CA HIS A 114 7.74 -12.57 3.50
C HIS A 114 9.19 -12.17 3.76
N ALA A 115 9.65 -12.29 5.00
CA ALA A 115 11.05 -12.12 5.32
C ALA A 115 11.89 -13.22 4.65
N SER A 116 13.12 -12.87 4.27
CA SER A 116 14.03 -13.87 3.70
C SER A 116 14.22 -15.04 4.69
N PRO A 117 14.41 -16.29 4.22
CA PRO A 117 14.57 -17.45 5.10
C PRO A 117 15.71 -17.30 6.13
N ARG A 118 16.71 -16.47 5.81
CA ARG A 118 17.83 -16.15 6.71
C ARG A 118 17.47 -15.15 7.80
N PHE A 119 16.46 -14.32 7.58
CA PHE A 119 16.05 -13.24 8.47
C PHE A 119 14.75 -13.55 9.25
N SER A 120 13.91 -14.42 8.70
CA SER A 120 12.65 -14.86 9.32
C SER A 120 12.83 -15.32 10.78
N PRO A 121 13.88 -16.09 11.18
CA PRO A 121 14.09 -16.48 12.57
C PRO A 121 14.34 -15.29 13.52
N THR A 122 15.04 -14.26 13.04
CA THR A 122 15.34 -13.06 13.84
C THR A 122 14.09 -12.21 14.08
N LEU A 123 13.21 -12.10 13.07
CA LEU A 123 11.91 -11.45 13.24
C LEU A 123 10.99 -12.28 14.13
N LEU A 124 10.98 -13.60 13.97
CA LEU A 124 10.16 -14.50 14.79
C LEU A 124 10.55 -14.43 16.26
N GLY A 125 11.85 -14.28 16.58
CA GLY A 125 12.30 -14.06 17.96
C GLY A 125 11.85 -12.71 18.57
N ARG A 126 11.39 -11.76 17.75
CA ARG A 126 10.85 -10.46 18.19
C ARG A 126 9.34 -10.39 18.11
N TYR A 127 8.68 -11.41 17.54
CA TYR A 127 7.24 -11.46 17.37
C TYR A 127 6.53 -11.73 18.69
N ASP A 128 5.52 -10.92 18.99
CA ASP A 128 4.63 -11.14 20.12
C ASP A 128 3.17 -10.96 19.70
N GLU A 129 2.44 -12.07 19.61
CA GLU A 129 1.02 -12.10 19.24
C GLU A 129 0.09 -11.68 20.38
N THR A 130 0.59 -11.65 21.61
CA THR A 130 -0.20 -11.30 22.80
C THR A 130 -0.28 -9.79 23.04
N ARG A 131 0.51 -9.00 22.29
CA ARG A 131 0.51 -7.55 22.38
C ARG A 131 -0.83 -6.94 21.93
N PRO A 132 -1.38 -5.98 22.69
CA PRO A 132 -2.63 -5.30 22.31
C PRO A 132 -2.44 -4.34 21.14
N ASP A 133 -1.22 -3.87 20.88
CA ASP A 133 -0.86 -2.85 19.90
C ASP A 133 -0.22 -3.43 18.63
N LEU A 134 -0.87 -4.44 18.04
CA LEU A 134 -0.35 -5.23 16.90
C LEU A 134 0.17 -4.40 15.71
N MET A 135 -0.47 -3.27 15.40
CA MET A 135 -0.02 -2.39 14.30
C MET A 135 1.27 -1.63 14.63
N LEU A 136 1.42 -1.18 15.88
CA LEU A 136 2.66 -0.56 16.34
C LEU A 136 3.78 -1.60 16.35
N HIS A 137 3.46 -2.81 16.82
CA HIS A 137 4.40 -3.92 16.78
C HIS A 137 4.86 -4.27 15.35
N ALA A 138 3.94 -4.32 14.39
CA ALA A 138 4.25 -4.52 12.98
C ALA A 138 5.19 -3.43 12.43
N GLN A 139 4.96 -2.17 12.80
CA GLN A 139 5.82 -1.05 12.41
C GLN A 139 7.24 -1.16 13.01
N GLU A 140 7.37 -1.59 14.27
CA GLU A 140 8.68 -1.84 14.90
C GLU A 140 9.47 -2.93 14.16
N LEU A 141 8.81 -4.03 13.79
CA LEU A 141 9.44 -5.12 13.01
C LEU A 141 9.87 -4.65 11.62
N VAL A 142 9.06 -3.82 10.96
CA VAL A 142 9.38 -3.22 9.65
C VAL A 142 10.59 -2.29 9.74
N GLN A 143 10.67 -1.46 10.77
CA GLN A 143 11.84 -0.60 10.98
C GLN A 143 13.12 -1.41 11.22
N PHE A 144 13.01 -2.50 11.98
CA PHE A 144 14.12 -3.42 12.19
C PHE A 144 14.54 -4.11 10.88
N ALA A 145 13.58 -4.61 10.11
CA ALA A 145 13.83 -5.22 8.80
C ALA A 145 14.50 -4.27 7.81
N GLN A 146 14.06 -3.01 7.79
CA GLN A 146 14.63 -1.98 6.92
C GLN A 146 16.10 -1.69 7.26
N ARG A 147 16.43 -1.63 8.56
CA ARG A 147 17.83 -1.44 9.00
C ARG A 147 18.69 -2.65 8.61
N PHE A 148 18.19 -3.85 8.84
CA PHE A 148 18.88 -5.09 8.49
C PHE A 148 19.20 -5.18 7.00
N ASP A 149 18.24 -4.87 6.12
CA ASP A 149 18.47 -4.88 4.67
C ASP A 149 19.52 -3.82 4.25
N THR A 150 19.47 -2.63 4.86
CA THR A 150 20.44 -1.56 4.58
C THR A 150 21.86 -1.97 5.00
N ASP A 151 22.00 -2.55 6.19
CA ASP A 151 23.28 -3.04 6.71
C ASP A 151 23.83 -4.21 5.88
N ALA A 152 22.97 -5.13 5.44
CA ALA A 152 23.34 -6.23 4.56
C ALA A 152 23.80 -5.75 3.17
N MET A 153 23.15 -4.71 2.61
CA MET A 153 23.61 -4.08 1.37
C MET A 153 24.97 -3.41 1.56
N ASN A 154 25.16 -2.64 2.64
CA ASN A 154 26.44 -2.00 2.96
C ASN A 154 27.58 -3.01 3.13
N GLN A 155 27.34 -4.13 3.82
CA GLN A 155 28.33 -5.21 3.96
C GLN A 155 28.68 -5.86 2.61
N LYS A 156 27.69 -6.06 1.74
CA LYS A 156 27.92 -6.63 0.39
C LYS A 156 28.73 -5.66 -0.49
N GLU A 157 28.49 -4.37 -0.40
CA GLU A 157 29.27 -3.35 -1.11
C GLU A 157 30.69 -3.25 -0.57
N ALA A 158 30.87 -3.24 0.76
CA ALA A 158 32.19 -3.27 1.38
C ALA A 158 32.99 -4.52 0.97
N GLY A 159 32.35 -5.70 0.96
CA GLY A 159 32.98 -6.94 0.51
C GLY A 159 33.40 -6.89 -0.96
N LYS A 160 32.59 -6.30 -1.85
CA LYS A 160 32.98 -6.09 -3.26
C LYS A 160 34.15 -5.13 -3.41
N VAL A 161 34.21 -4.06 -2.62
CA VAL A 161 35.32 -3.10 -2.64
C VAL A 161 36.61 -3.74 -2.14
N LEU A 162 36.53 -4.56 -1.09
CA LEU A 162 37.68 -5.33 -0.59
C LEU A 162 38.16 -6.34 -1.63
N GLN A 163 37.24 -7.05 -2.29
CA GLN A 163 37.59 -8.03 -3.32
C GLN A 163 38.20 -7.35 -4.56
N LEU A 164 37.66 -6.22 -5.01
CA LEU A 164 38.28 -5.39 -6.04
C LEU A 164 39.69 -4.93 -5.61
N ARG A 165 39.89 -4.55 -4.35
CA ARG A 165 41.21 -4.15 -3.84
C ARG A 165 42.20 -5.32 -3.84
N GLU A 166 41.76 -6.52 -3.51
CA GLU A 166 42.58 -7.75 -3.55
C GLU A 166 42.94 -8.16 -4.98
N ASP A 167 41.98 -8.03 -5.91
CA ASP A 167 42.19 -8.28 -7.34
C ASP A 167 43.17 -7.28 -7.97
N TRP A 168 43.13 -6.01 -7.56
CA TRP A 168 44.12 -5.00 -7.95
C TRP A 168 45.50 -5.24 -7.33
N ALA A 169 45.57 -5.80 -6.11
CA ALA A 169 46.82 -6.16 -5.46
C ALA A 169 47.48 -7.41 -6.09
N HIS A 170 46.70 -8.25 -6.78
CA HIS A 170 47.18 -9.44 -7.50
C HIS A 170 47.46 -9.18 -8.99
N CYS A 171 47.32 -7.93 -9.46
CA CYS A 171 47.79 -7.57 -10.80
C CYS A 171 49.33 -7.67 -10.85
N PRO A 172 49.91 -8.41 -11.82
CA PRO A 172 51.35 -8.47 -11.99
C PRO A 172 51.85 -7.05 -12.28
N HIS A 173 52.85 -6.61 -11.50
CA HIS A 173 53.47 -5.29 -11.57
C HIS A 173 53.52 -4.73 -13.00
N VAL A 174 52.84 -3.60 -13.22
CA VAL A 174 53.09 -2.75 -14.38
C VAL A 174 54.56 -2.36 -14.34
N PRO A 175 55.36 -2.63 -15.39
CA PRO A 175 56.78 -2.29 -15.39
C PRO A 175 56.92 -0.76 -15.30
N THR A 176 57.69 -0.30 -14.33
CA THR A 176 58.06 1.11 -14.19
C THR A 176 58.77 1.59 -15.46
N PRO A 177 58.45 2.79 -15.97
CA PRO A 177 59.15 3.32 -17.14
C PRO A 177 60.62 3.56 -16.77
N LYS A 178 61.53 2.90 -17.50
CA LYS A 178 62.97 3.10 -17.38
C LYS A 178 63.28 4.57 -17.66
N ALA A 179 63.92 5.24 -16.70
CA ALA A 179 64.50 6.55 -16.89
C ALA A 179 65.55 6.48 -18.01
N SER A 180 65.29 7.17 -19.12
CA SER A 180 66.27 7.49 -20.14
C SER A 180 67.32 8.42 -19.55
N LYS A 181 68.57 7.97 -19.51
CA LYS A 181 69.74 8.85 -19.36
C LYS A 181 69.91 9.60 -20.69
N GLU A 182 69.79 10.92 -20.65
CA GLU A 182 70.37 11.81 -21.66
C GLU A 182 71.86 12.00 -21.37
N ASP A 183 72.60 12.21 -22.46
CA ASP A 183 74.06 12.17 -22.61
C ASP A 183 74.87 13.15 -21.72
#